data_AF-A0A1D3JTF5-F1
#
_entry.id   AF-A0A1D3JTF5-F1
#
_cell.length_a   1.000
_cell.length_b   1.000
_cell.length_c   1.000
_cell.angle_alpha   90.00
_cell.angle_beta   90.00
_cell.angle_gamma   90.00
#
_symmetry.space_group_name_H-M   'P 1'
#
loop_
_entity.id
_entity.type
_entity.pdbx_description
1 polymer ?
#
loop_
_entity_poly.entity_id
_entity_poly.type
_entity_poly.pdbx_seq_one_letter_code
_entity_poly.pdbx_strand_id
1 'polypeptide(L)'
;MAMAREAIEGHFEILAEDGAPIPSAQKVTLHAANPKYAGCMWAVVDIDVTKYLGKAQKLNITLPGYLLNRIDEYVLHHPEEKSRSGFLASAALKVLQQDR
;
A
#
# COMPACT_ATOMS: atom_id res chain seq x y z
N MET A 1 11.61 11.51 12.35
CA MET A 1 10.87 10.50 11.56
C MET A 1 9.91 9.67 12.41
N ALA A 2 10.28 9.24 13.65
CA ALA A 2 9.39 8.47 14.53
C ALA A 2 8.02 9.13 14.76
N MET A 3 7.99 10.39 15.21
CA MET A 3 6.73 11.12 15.45
C MET A 3 5.85 11.26 14.19
N ALA A 4 6.47 11.42 13.01
CA ALA A 4 5.73 11.50 11.75
C ALA A 4 5.13 10.16 11.34
N ARG A 5 5.88 9.06 11.53
CA ARG A 5 5.38 7.69 11.34
C ARG A 5 4.18 7.42 12.25
N GLU A 6 4.33 7.68 13.56
CA GLU A 6 3.28 7.45 14.55
C GLU A 6 2.00 8.24 14.23
N ALA A 7 2.14 9.50 13.81
CA ALA A 7 0.99 10.31 13.41
C ALA A 7 0.26 9.76 12.18
N ILE A 8 1.00 9.25 11.18
CA ILE A 8 0.40 8.64 9.99
C ILE A 8 -0.29 7.32 10.35
N GLU A 9 0.38 6.47 11.13
CA GLU A 9 -0.15 5.18 11.57
C GLU A 9 -1.43 5.36 12.39
N GLY A 10 -1.45 6.30 13.36
CA GLY A 10 -2.66 6.61 14.14
C GLY A 10 -3.79 7.20 13.30
N HIS A 11 -3.49 8.00 12.26
CA HIS A 11 -4.53 8.45 11.34
C HIS A 11 -5.11 7.29 10.52
N PHE A 12 -4.29 6.35 10.08
CA PHE A 12 -4.74 5.18 9.33
C PHE A 12 -5.59 4.24 10.19
N GLU A 13 -5.32 4.14 11.50
CA GLU A 13 -6.18 3.41 12.44
C GLU A 13 -7.60 4.01 12.47
N ILE A 14 -7.72 5.34 12.61
CA ILE A 14 -9.01 6.03 12.61
C ILE A 14 -9.76 5.80 11.27
N LEU A 15 -9.06 5.93 10.14
CA LEU A 15 -9.68 5.70 8.83
C LEU A 15 -10.18 4.26 8.68
N ALA A 16 -9.42 3.28 9.19
CA ALA A 16 -9.81 1.88 9.15
C ALA A 16 -11.04 1.60 10.04
N GLU A 17 -11.10 2.20 11.23
CA GLU A 17 -12.26 2.12 12.14
C GLU A 17 -13.52 2.70 11.50
N ASP A 18 -13.39 3.82 10.79
CA ASP A 18 -14.48 4.50 10.09
C ASP A 18 -14.86 3.82 8.75
N GLY A 19 -14.14 2.77 8.33
CA GLY A 19 -14.31 2.13 7.02
C GLY A 19 -13.96 3.05 5.84
N ALA A 20 -13.21 4.12 6.10
CA ALA A 20 -12.75 5.08 5.11
C ALA A 20 -11.51 4.55 4.35
N PRO A 21 -11.33 4.93 3.08
CA PRO A 21 -10.21 4.45 2.29
C PRO A 21 -8.88 5.06 2.77
N ILE A 22 -7.83 4.23 2.86
CA ILE A 22 -6.47 4.69 3.10
C ILE A 22 -5.97 5.46 1.87
N PRO A 23 -5.45 6.70 2.04
CA PRO A 23 -4.99 7.51 0.92
C PRO A 23 -3.77 6.89 0.22
N SER A 24 -3.70 7.03 -1.10
CA SER A 24 -2.55 6.57 -1.89
C SER A 24 -1.38 7.54 -1.79
N ALA A 25 -0.17 7.00 -1.58
CA ALA A 25 1.05 7.78 -1.58
C ALA A 25 1.34 8.33 -2.98
N GLN A 26 1.74 9.60 -3.05
CA GLN A 26 2.11 10.25 -4.31
C GLN A 26 3.62 10.45 -4.39
N LYS A 27 4.11 10.68 -5.61
CA LYS A 27 5.53 10.97 -5.84
C LYS A 27 5.93 12.27 -5.15
N VAL A 28 7.11 12.29 -4.55
CA VAL A 28 7.68 13.50 -3.93
C VAL A 28 7.73 14.66 -4.94
N THR A 29 8.02 14.39 -6.21
CA THR A 29 8.07 15.41 -7.27
C THR A 29 6.75 16.16 -7.46
N LEU A 30 5.61 15.49 -7.28
CA LEU A 30 4.29 16.12 -7.35
C LEU A 30 4.13 17.14 -6.24
N HIS A 31 4.52 16.79 -5.02
CA HIS A 31 4.40 17.68 -3.88
C HIS A 31 5.45 18.81 -3.89
N ALA A 32 6.68 18.52 -4.34
CA ALA A 32 7.76 19.49 -4.44
C ALA A 32 7.46 20.60 -5.47
N ALA A 33 6.66 20.31 -6.49
CA ALA A 33 6.22 21.30 -7.48
C ALA A 33 5.16 22.29 -6.94
N ASN A 34 4.59 22.05 -5.75
CA ASN A 34 3.57 22.91 -5.17
C ASN A 34 4.21 24.13 -4.47
N PRO A 35 3.91 25.37 -4.90
CA PRO A 35 4.48 26.59 -4.31
C PRO A 35 4.23 26.75 -2.80
N LYS A 36 3.15 26.14 -2.26
CA LYS A 36 2.84 26.15 -0.83
C LYS A 36 3.95 25.53 0.03
N TYR A 37 4.74 24.62 -0.54
CA TYR A 37 5.81 23.90 0.15
C TYR A 37 7.20 24.35 -0.30
N ALA A 38 7.31 25.54 -0.92
CA ALA A 38 8.59 26.09 -1.35
C ALA A 38 9.54 26.29 -0.15
N GLY A 39 10.79 25.82 -0.30
CA GLY A 39 11.80 25.88 0.77
C GLY A 39 11.70 24.78 1.84
N CYS A 40 10.70 23.89 1.76
CA CYS A 40 10.63 22.73 2.65
C CYS A 40 11.61 21.62 2.26
N MET A 41 12.02 20.83 3.25
CA MET A 41 12.77 19.58 3.05
C MET A 41 11.79 18.39 2.99
N TRP A 42 12.02 17.48 2.04
CA TRP A 42 11.21 16.29 1.85
C TRP A 42 11.84 15.06 2.51
N ALA A 43 10.99 14.19 3.03
CA ALA A 43 11.36 12.88 3.53
C ALA A 43 10.28 11.87 3.14
N VAL A 44 10.67 10.61 2.99
CA VAL A 44 9.76 9.49 2.70
C VAL A 44 9.66 8.62 3.96
N VAL A 45 8.43 8.27 4.33
CA VAL A 45 8.14 7.34 5.41
C VAL A 45 7.49 6.11 4.80
N ASP A 46 8.13 4.95 4.95
CA ASP A 46 7.62 3.69 4.48
C ASP A 46 6.65 3.08 5.51
N ILE A 47 5.42 2.77 5.09
CA ILE A 47 4.32 2.30 5.95
C ILE A 47 3.62 1.14 5.25
N ASP A 48 3.54 0.01 5.95
CA ASP A 48 2.77 -1.16 5.51
C ASP A 48 1.26 -0.91 5.74
N VAL A 49 0.57 -0.46 4.69
CA VAL A 49 -0.86 -0.11 4.77
C VAL A 49 -1.79 -1.32 4.86
N THR A 50 -1.28 -2.54 4.63
CA THR A 50 -2.11 -3.75 4.58
C THR A 50 -2.82 -4.04 5.91
N LYS A 51 -2.22 -3.59 7.02
CA LYS A 51 -2.77 -3.72 8.38
C LYS A 51 -4.08 -2.97 8.58
N TYR A 52 -4.35 -1.96 7.75
CA TYR A 52 -5.50 -1.06 7.87
C TYR A 52 -6.63 -1.41 6.88
N LEU A 53 -6.48 -2.47 6.07
CA LEU A 53 -7.48 -2.90 5.09
C LEU A 53 -8.61 -3.75 5.69
N GLY A 54 -8.73 -3.76 7.02
CA GLY A 54 -9.74 -4.52 7.76
C GLY A 54 -9.42 -6.01 7.89
N LYS A 55 -10.43 -6.77 8.33
CA LYS A 55 -10.26 -8.21 8.60
C LYS A 55 -10.09 -8.98 7.30
N ALA A 56 -8.99 -9.74 7.21
CA ALA A 56 -8.73 -10.62 6.08
C ALA A 56 -9.86 -11.67 5.92
N GLN A 57 -10.41 -11.76 4.72
CA GLN A 57 -11.40 -12.78 4.35
C GLN A 57 -10.75 -13.81 3.43
N LYS A 58 -10.94 -15.10 3.73
CA LYS A 58 -10.41 -16.19 2.91
C LYS A 58 -11.29 -16.38 1.68
N LEU A 59 -10.68 -16.28 0.50
CA LEU A 59 -11.34 -16.49 -0.79
C LEU A 59 -10.78 -17.77 -1.46
N ASN A 60 -11.65 -18.59 -2.03
CA ASN A 60 -11.25 -19.70 -2.90
C ASN A 60 -11.42 -19.26 -4.36
N ILE A 61 -10.33 -19.23 -5.12
CA ILE A 61 -10.30 -18.82 -6.53
C ILE A 61 -9.63 -19.88 -7.41
N THR A 62 -9.96 -19.86 -8.70
CA THR A 62 -9.27 -20.65 -9.73
C THR A 62 -8.38 -19.73 -10.56
N LEU A 63 -7.10 -20.07 -10.68
CA LEU A 63 -6.12 -19.34 -11.50
C LEU A 63 -5.48 -20.30 -12.51
N PRO A 64 -5.11 -19.83 -13.71
CA PRO A 64 -4.30 -20.62 -14.64
C PRO A 64 -2.98 -21.04 -14.00
N GLY A 65 -2.56 -22.31 -14.16
CA GLY A 65 -1.36 -22.85 -13.52
C GLY A 65 -0.08 -22.08 -13.85
N TYR A 66 0.06 -21.61 -15.10
CA TYR A 66 1.17 -20.76 -15.52
C TYR A 66 1.23 -19.44 -14.74
N LEU A 67 0.08 -18.81 -14.48
CA LEU A 67 0.01 -17.58 -13.69
C LEU A 67 0.40 -17.84 -12.23
N LEU A 68 -0.06 -18.94 -11.66
CA LEU A 68 0.29 -19.30 -10.28
C LEU A 68 1.81 -19.49 -10.12
N ASN A 69 2.46 -20.18 -11.05
CA ASN A 69 3.92 -20.36 -11.05
C ASN A 69 4.67 -19.03 -11.14
N ARG A 70 4.19 -18.10 -11.98
CA ARG A 70 4.75 -16.75 -12.11
C ARG A 70 4.63 -15.93 -10.82
N ILE A 71 3.52 -16.06 -10.11
CA ILE A 71 3.31 -15.40 -8.81
C ILE A 71 4.28 -15.98 -7.77
N ASP A 72 4.43 -17.30 -7.74
CA ASP A 72 5.36 -17.97 -6.81
C ASP A 72 6.81 -17.53 -6.99
N GLU A 73 7.27 -17.50 -8.25
CA GLU A 73 8.60 -17.03 -8.59
C GLU A 73 8.80 -15.56 -8.20
N TYR A 74 7.80 -14.72 -8.46
CA TYR A 74 7.86 -13.31 -8.06
C TYR A 74 8.02 -13.14 -6.55
N VAL A 75 7.16 -13.79 -5.75
CA VAL A 75 7.18 -13.69 -4.29
C VAL A 75 8.49 -14.22 -3.70
N LEU A 76 9.12 -15.23 -4.31
CA LEU A 76 10.42 -15.75 -3.88
C LEU A 76 11.53 -14.68 -3.95
N HIS A 77 11.45 -13.79 -4.94
CA HIS A 77 12.44 -12.74 -5.19
C HIS A 77 12.06 -11.36 -4.60
N HIS A 78 10.85 -11.21 -4.07
CA HIS A 78 10.29 -9.96 -3.57
C HIS A 78 9.74 -10.16 -2.14
N PRO A 79 10.63 -10.13 -1.12
CA PRO A 79 10.28 -10.39 0.28
C PRO A 79 9.18 -9.46 0.82
N GLU A 80 9.02 -8.28 0.24
CA GLU A 80 8.01 -7.30 0.60
C GLU A 80 6.57 -7.80 0.39
N GLU A 81 6.34 -8.70 -0.58
CA GLU A 81 5.00 -9.21 -0.90
C GLU A 81 4.55 -10.35 0.03
N LYS A 82 5.47 -10.90 0.87
CA LYS A 82 5.30 -11.91 1.95
C LYS A 82 4.62 -13.25 1.59
N SER A 83 3.69 -13.28 0.64
CA SER A 83 2.87 -14.44 0.24
C SER A 83 2.13 -14.17 -1.09
N ARG A 84 1.56 -15.21 -1.70
CA ARG A 84 0.63 -15.08 -2.85
C ARG A 84 -0.52 -14.11 -2.57
N SER A 85 -1.11 -14.21 -1.37
CA SER A 85 -2.22 -13.36 -0.96
C SER A 85 -1.81 -11.90 -0.81
N GLY A 86 -0.60 -11.65 -0.29
CA GLY A 86 -0.02 -10.30 -0.19
C GLY A 86 0.17 -9.69 -1.58
N PHE A 87 0.80 -10.43 -2.49
CA PHE A 87 0.97 -10.01 -3.89
C PHE A 87 -0.37 -9.67 -4.56
N LEU A 88 -1.38 -10.53 -4.44
CA LEU A 88 -2.70 -10.28 -5.04
C LEU A 88 -3.39 -9.06 -4.43
N ALA A 89 -3.26 -8.84 -3.12
CA ALA A 89 -3.81 -7.66 -2.46
C ALA A 89 -3.10 -6.37 -2.92
N SER A 90 -1.76 -6.37 -2.95
CA SER A 90 -0.92 -5.26 -3.44
C SER A 90 -1.28 -4.90 -4.89
N ALA A 91 -1.40 -5.90 -5.77
CA ALA A 91 -1.80 -5.71 -7.15
C ALA A 91 -3.22 -5.12 -7.28
N ALA A 92 -4.18 -5.63 -6.53
CA ALA A 92 -5.56 -5.13 -6.54
C ALA A 92 -5.63 -3.67 -6.07
N LEU A 93 -4.94 -3.32 -4.97
CA LEU A 93 -4.86 -1.94 -4.48
C LEU A 93 -4.27 -1.01 -5.52
N LYS A 94 -3.19 -1.42 -6.19
CA LYS A 94 -2.54 -0.62 -7.23
C LYS A 94 -3.49 -0.30 -8.38
N VAL A 95 -4.29 -1.28 -8.82
CA VAL A 95 -5.32 -1.06 -9.86
C VAL A 95 -6.41 -0.11 -9.36
N LEU A 96 -6.97 -0.36 -8.18
CA LEU A 96 -8.07 0.46 -7.63
C LEU A 96 -7.65 1.90 -7.30
N GLN A 97 -6.37 2.14 -7.03
CA GLN A 97 -5.84 3.49 -6.79
C GLN A 97 -5.48 4.22 -8.09
N GLN A 98 -5.29 3.52 -9.22
CA GLN A 98 -5.00 4.12 -10.53
C GLN A 98 -6.26 4.59 -11.26
N ASP A 99 -7.42 4.04 -10.96
CA ASP A 99 -8.72 4.43 -11.52
C ASP A 99 -9.30 5.73 -10.91
N ARG A 100 -8.45 6.58 -10.31
CA ARG A 100 -8.85 7.80 -9.59
C ARG A 100 -7.98 8.99 -9.98
#